data_AF-A6GKJ6-F1
#
_entry.id   AF-A6GKJ6-F1
#
_cell.length_a   1.000
_cell.length_b   1.000
_cell.length_c   1.000
_cell.angle_alpha   90.00
_cell.angle_beta   90.00
_cell.angle_gamma   90.00
#
_symmetry.space_group_name_H-M   'P 1'
#
loop_
_entity.id
_entity.type
_entity.pdbx_description
1 polymer ?
#
loop_
_entity_poly.entity_id
_entity_poly.type
_entity_poly.pdbx_seq_one_letter_code
_entity_poly.pdbx_strand_id
1 'polypeptide(L)'
;MARRSTLALACTAALACTDPTSETGDEATDGPFDPTFAGSSEDGSGTSEDTDTTEASETGDDCHPVVPPPPRPDGRSEPFAFGGQSGWSHDAGSPAGWFHTYDAIELGAGFGPDGTPVSAPHKVHLLLPRDYDRCASYPVVVMNDGSSSFWNGGSADKSWDVPGALSSLYAEGSLEPVIVVAVEPNDRDYEYSHTPWTDPDTLEPGDCCGVEDYADYLAEGLGAWLDEHYAVATDPEDWAIVGSSRGGLGACAVANLRPDRFGRAACMSPSFWLGLDPVFGGDFDGGPLADSLLIDTLSPSLSDPSVRPHLWIDWGLIRTGGFHNEVIEEAATARGIEMVGLLEDEFGYVLDEELHWLEDPEGEHDEVSWGLRFPLVMQALLGS
;
A
#
# COMPACT_ATOMS: atom_id res chain seq x y z
N MET A 1 -21.56 -39.04 -6.10
CA MET A 1 -22.01 -39.10 -7.51
C MET A 1 -23.47 -38.66 -7.60
N ALA A 2 -23.71 -37.35 -7.65
CA ALA A 2 -25.02 -36.73 -7.87
C ALA A 2 -24.85 -35.63 -8.93
N ARG A 3 -25.93 -35.18 -9.59
CA ARG A 3 -25.82 -34.38 -10.82
C ARG A 3 -25.77 -32.88 -10.52
N ARG A 4 -24.72 -32.20 -10.98
CA ARG A 4 -24.75 -30.75 -11.25
C ARG A 4 -25.78 -30.48 -12.35
N SER A 5 -26.56 -29.39 -12.22
CA SER A 5 -27.46 -28.87 -13.26
C SER A 5 -27.17 -27.39 -13.45
N THR A 6 -26.40 -27.05 -14.47
CA THR A 6 -26.11 -25.66 -14.84
C THR A 6 -27.38 -24.97 -15.35
N LEU A 7 -27.64 -23.75 -14.90
CA LEU A 7 -28.64 -22.87 -15.50
C LEU A 7 -28.04 -21.47 -15.72
N ALA A 8 -27.57 -21.22 -16.95
CA ALA A 8 -27.11 -19.90 -17.34
C ALA A 8 -28.30 -18.99 -17.62
N LEU A 9 -28.33 -17.80 -17.02
CA LEU A 9 -29.36 -16.79 -17.26
C LEU A 9 -28.75 -15.62 -18.04
N ALA A 10 -29.03 -15.56 -19.36
CA ALA A 10 -28.56 -14.47 -20.20
C ALA A 10 -29.46 -13.24 -20.01
N CYS A 11 -28.91 -12.13 -19.52
CA CYS A 11 -29.62 -10.86 -19.38
C CYS A 11 -29.26 -9.90 -20.53
N THR A 12 -30.07 -9.89 -21.59
CA THR A 12 -29.94 -8.91 -22.69
C THR A 12 -30.84 -7.71 -22.43
N ALA A 13 -30.25 -6.58 -22.03
CA ALA A 13 -30.95 -5.30 -21.89
C ALA A 13 -30.15 -4.17 -22.59
N ALA A 14 -30.39 -3.98 -23.89
CA ALA A 14 -29.89 -2.83 -24.61
C ALA A 14 -30.87 -1.66 -24.45
N LEU A 15 -30.46 -0.59 -23.76
CA LEU A 15 -31.13 0.71 -23.83
C LEU A 15 -30.36 1.62 -24.79
N ALA A 16 -31.08 2.28 -25.70
CA ALA A 16 -30.51 3.25 -26.61
C ALA A 16 -30.62 4.65 -26.01
N CYS A 17 -29.51 5.40 -25.99
CA CYS A 17 -29.55 6.84 -25.78
C CYS A 17 -30.23 7.51 -26.97
N THR A 18 -31.18 8.41 -26.70
CA THR A 18 -31.84 9.25 -27.71
C THR A 18 -31.79 10.71 -27.30
N ASP A 19 -31.10 11.53 -28.08
CA ASP A 19 -31.10 12.99 -27.92
C ASP A 19 -32.49 13.60 -28.14
N PRO A 20 -32.83 14.67 -27.40
CA PRO A 20 -33.85 15.63 -27.77
C PRO A 20 -33.24 17.03 -27.95
N THR A 21 -32.82 17.39 -29.18
CA THR A 21 -32.46 18.77 -29.53
C THR A 21 -33.66 19.55 -30.08
N SER A 22 -34.02 20.70 -29.48
CA SER A 22 -34.68 21.80 -30.22
C SER A 22 -34.73 23.12 -29.42
N GLU A 23 -33.97 24.13 -29.90
CA GLU A 23 -34.39 25.53 -30.12
C GLU A 23 -34.85 26.41 -28.91
N THR A 24 -34.79 27.75 -28.93
CA THR A 24 -34.47 28.78 -29.96
C THR A 24 -33.37 29.73 -29.44
N GLY A 25 -32.41 30.22 -30.25
CA GLY A 25 -32.52 31.48 -31.04
C GLY A 25 -32.09 32.71 -30.20
N ASP A 26 -31.44 33.77 -30.66
CA ASP A 26 -30.89 34.25 -31.97
C ASP A 26 -29.67 35.17 -31.61
N GLU A 27 -28.86 35.81 -32.48
CA GLU A 27 -28.96 36.24 -33.89
C GLU A 27 -27.53 36.54 -34.45
N ALA A 28 -27.34 36.48 -35.79
CA ALA A 28 -26.43 37.33 -36.63
C ALA A 28 -24.91 37.49 -36.31
N THR A 29 -23.96 37.58 -37.27
CA THR A 29 -23.95 37.44 -38.75
C THR A 29 -22.50 37.28 -39.29
N ASP A 30 -22.38 36.69 -40.48
CA ASP A 30 -21.37 36.91 -41.55
C ASP A 30 -19.84 36.78 -41.28
N GLY A 31 -19.22 35.81 -41.98
CA GLY A 31 -17.82 35.86 -42.43
C GLY A 31 -17.75 36.36 -43.89
N PRO A 32 -16.95 35.77 -44.81
CA PRO A 32 -15.80 34.88 -44.64
C PRO A 32 -14.56 35.37 -45.46
N PHE A 33 -13.42 34.64 -45.42
CA PHE A 33 -12.59 34.20 -46.58
C PHE A 33 -11.15 33.77 -46.17
N ASP A 34 -10.53 32.96 -47.03
CA ASP A 34 -9.22 32.30 -46.89
C ASP A 34 -8.32 32.61 -48.13
N PRO A 35 -7.14 31.98 -48.32
CA PRO A 35 -5.79 32.38 -47.89
C PRO A 35 -4.97 33.07 -49.00
N THR A 36 -3.71 33.50 -48.73
CA THR A 36 -2.50 33.06 -49.49
C THR A 36 -1.14 33.65 -49.05
N PHE A 37 -0.18 32.74 -48.79
CA PHE A 37 1.21 32.65 -49.29
C PHE A 37 2.27 33.79 -49.28
N ALA A 38 3.54 33.33 -49.13
CA ALA A 38 4.85 34.00 -49.31
C ALA A 38 5.26 35.10 -48.28
N GLY A 39 6.53 35.28 -47.92
CA GLY A 39 7.78 34.54 -48.25
C GLY A 39 9.05 35.44 -48.17
N SER A 40 10.27 34.83 -48.08
CA SER A 40 11.65 35.41 -47.90
C SER A 40 12.14 35.36 -46.43
N SER A 41 13.34 34.89 -46.02
CA SER A 41 14.75 35.06 -46.48
C SER A 41 15.31 36.47 -46.20
N GLU A 42 16.55 36.76 -45.77
CA GLU A 42 17.86 36.07 -45.49
C GLU A 42 18.55 36.83 -44.29
N ASP A 43 19.65 36.50 -43.57
CA ASP A 43 20.67 35.40 -43.48
C ASP A 43 21.40 35.45 -42.10
N GLY A 44 22.09 34.36 -41.67
CA GLY A 44 23.29 34.36 -40.79
C GLY A 44 23.12 34.42 -39.26
N SER A 45 24.18 34.17 -38.44
CA SER A 45 25.46 33.47 -38.70
C SER A 45 26.24 33.15 -37.39
N GLY A 46 26.81 31.93 -37.28
CA GLY A 46 27.70 31.51 -36.18
C GLY A 46 27.02 31.21 -34.83
N THR A 47 27.64 30.49 -33.88
CA THR A 47 28.92 29.74 -33.87
C THR A 47 28.76 28.44 -33.09
N SER A 48 29.49 27.39 -33.47
CA SER A 48 29.62 26.16 -32.68
C SER A 48 30.63 26.36 -31.54
N GLU A 49 30.24 26.06 -30.31
CA GLU A 49 31.16 25.80 -29.20
C GLU A 49 31.09 24.31 -28.84
N ASP A 50 32.24 23.70 -28.57
CA ASP A 50 32.37 22.26 -28.42
C ASP A 50 31.79 21.78 -27.07
N THR A 51 30.99 20.71 -27.11
CA THR A 51 30.51 20.02 -25.91
C THR A 51 31.63 19.16 -25.33
N ASP A 52 32.42 19.73 -24.40
CA ASP A 52 33.38 18.98 -23.57
C ASP A 52 32.63 18.16 -22.52
N THR A 53 31.94 17.11 -22.97
CA THR A 53 31.35 16.09 -22.10
C THR A 53 32.47 15.18 -21.61
N THR A 54 33.03 15.52 -20.45
CA THR A 54 33.95 14.63 -19.73
C THR A 54 33.21 13.34 -19.38
N GLU A 55 33.51 12.24 -20.08
CA GLU A 55 33.09 10.90 -19.70
C GLU A 55 33.59 10.61 -18.27
N ALA A 56 32.67 10.55 -17.31
CA ALA A 56 32.98 10.05 -15.99
C ALA A 56 33.32 8.57 -16.11
N SER A 57 34.51 8.17 -15.67
CA SER A 57 35.02 6.83 -15.89
C SER A 57 34.14 5.76 -15.23
N GLU A 58 33.70 4.77 -16.00
CA GLU A 58 33.06 3.54 -15.51
C GLU A 58 34.04 2.70 -14.69
N THR A 59 34.25 3.09 -13.44
CA THR A 59 34.71 2.22 -12.36
C THR A 59 33.50 1.97 -11.47
N GLY A 60 32.60 1.10 -11.92
CA GLY A 60 31.40 0.74 -11.16
C GLY A 60 31.78 0.08 -9.84
N ASP A 61 31.28 0.64 -8.73
CA ASP A 61 31.06 -0.14 -7.52
C ASP A 61 29.81 -1.00 -7.74
N ASP A 62 29.86 -2.28 -7.37
CA ASP A 62 28.72 -3.21 -7.43
C ASP A 62 27.66 -2.93 -6.33
N CYS A 63 27.36 -1.66 -6.06
CA CYS A 63 26.47 -1.20 -4.98
C CYS A 63 25.47 -0.15 -5.48
N HIS A 64 24.34 -0.01 -4.77
CA HIS A 64 23.26 0.92 -5.11
C HIS A 64 23.73 2.39 -5.17
N PRO A 65 22.96 3.30 -5.80
CA PRO A 65 23.32 4.71 -5.93
C PRO A 65 23.60 5.39 -4.58
N VAL A 66 24.38 6.48 -4.61
CA VAL A 66 24.69 7.27 -3.40
C VAL A 66 23.43 8.04 -2.99
N VAL A 67 22.67 7.47 -2.07
CA VAL A 67 21.52 8.09 -1.41
C VAL A 67 21.95 9.41 -0.74
N PRO A 68 21.20 10.52 -0.88
CA PRO A 68 21.42 11.75 -0.11
C PRO A 68 21.54 11.47 1.39
N PRO A 69 22.60 11.95 2.07
CA PRO A 69 22.80 11.68 3.50
C PRO A 69 21.77 12.44 4.36
N PRO A 70 21.57 12.03 5.63
CA PRO A 70 20.75 12.79 6.55
C PRO A 70 21.30 14.21 6.76
N PRO A 71 20.43 15.19 7.05
CA PRO A 71 20.86 16.47 7.61
C PRO A 71 21.39 16.26 9.04
N ARG A 72 21.65 17.35 9.76
CA ARG A 72 21.96 17.23 11.19
C ARG A 72 20.74 16.74 11.97
N PRO A 73 20.92 15.97 13.06
CA PRO A 73 19.85 15.65 14.01
C PRO A 73 19.46 16.89 14.84
N ASP A 74 18.88 17.89 14.18
CA ASP A 74 18.25 19.07 14.79
C ASP A 74 16.79 19.28 14.33
N GLY A 75 16.18 18.23 13.74
CA GLY A 75 14.76 18.21 13.37
C GLY A 75 14.40 19.01 12.13
N ARG A 76 15.38 19.37 11.29
CA ARG A 76 15.15 20.08 10.02
C ARG A 76 14.98 19.11 8.86
N SER A 77 14.18 19.54 7.89
CA SER A 77 14.11 18.96 6.56
C SER A 77 15.01 19.74 5.59
N GLU A 78 15.85 19.03 4.84
CA GLU A 78 16.64 19.58 3.73
C GLU A 78 16.16 18.95 2.40
N PRO A 79 15.82 19.75 1.37
CA PRO A 79 15.31 19.24 0.11
C PRO A 79 16.41 18.64 -0.77
N PHE A 80 16.10 17.55 -1.47
CA PHE A 80 16.99 16.87 -2.41
C PHE A 80 16.25 16.44 -3.69
N ALA A 81 17.00 15.98 -4.69
CA ALA A 81 16.48 15.22 -5.83
C ALA A 81 17.24 13.90 -5.96
N PHE A 82 16.52 12.79 -6.13
CA PHE A 82 17.09 11.43 -6.18
C PHE A 82 16.14 10.48 -6.92
N GLY A 83 16.67 9.59 -7.77
CA GLY A 83 15.88 8.65 -8.56
C GLY A 83 14.81 9.28 -9.46
N GLY A 84 15.08 10.46 -10.01
CA GLY A 84 14.12 11.28 -10.77
C GLY A 84 13.13 12.08 -9.90
N GLN A 85 12.97 11.71 -8.63
CA GLN A 85 12.01 12.29 -7.69
C GLN A 85 12.57 13.49 -6.93
N SER A 86 11.69 14.38 -6.47
CA SER A 86 12.01 15.45 -5.51
C SER A 86 11.54 15.07 -4.11
N GLY A 87 12.37 15.27 -3.09
CA GLY A 87 12.04 14.85 -1.72
C GLY A 87 12.74 15.67 -0.63
N TRP A 88 12.48 15.29 0.62
CA TRP A 88 13.01 15.93 1.82
C TRP A 88 13.75 14.91 2.69
N SER A 89 14.99 15.18 3.04
CA SER A 89 15.75 14.39 4.01
C SER A 89 15.65 15.05 5.39
N HIS A 90 15.37 14.27 6.43
CA HIS A 90 15.17 14.79 7.79
C HIS A 90 15.62 13.82 8.87
N ASP A 91 16.16 14.37 9.96
CA ASP A 91 16.68 13.58 11.08
C ASP A 91 16.20 14.16 12.42
N ALA A 92 15.38 13.38 13.12
CA ALA A 92 14.89 13.67 14.47
C ALA A 92 15.84 13.17 15.58
N GLY A 93 16.94 12.49 15.22
CA GLY A 93 17.88 11.87 16.16
C GLY A 93 17.45 10.49 16.67
N SER A 94 16.55 9.80 15.97
CA SER A 94 16.08 8.45 16.36
C SER A 94 17.22 7.42 16.27
N PRO A 95 17.39 6.52 17.27
CA PRO A 95 18.36 5.42 17.20
C PRO A 95 18.11 4.48 16.03
N ALA A 96 16.85 4.20 15.68
CA ALA A 96 16.50 3.34 14.54
C ALA A 96 17.01 3.88 13.20
N GLY A 97 16.97 5.20 13.00
CA GLY A 97 17.26 5.76 11.69
C GLY A 97 16.91 7.23 11.50
N TRP A 98 16.89 7.60 10.23
CA TRP A 98 16.63 8.93 9.66
C TRP A 98 15.78 8.77 8.39
N PHE A 99 15.19 9.85 7.89
CA PHE A 99 14.06 9.75 6.97
C PHE A 99 14.28 10.43 5.63
N HIS A 100 13.68 9.85 4.59
CA HIS A 100 13.33 10.50 3.33
C HIS A 100 11.81 10.62 3.19
N THR A 101 11.32 11.76 2.73
CA THR A 101 9.91 11.98 2.38
C THR A 101 9.80 12.38 0.92
N TYR A 102 8.90 11.73 0.18
CA TYR A 102 8.46 12.13 -1.15
C TYR A 102 6.99 12.55 -1.04
N ASP A 103 6.69 13.83 -1.27
CA ASP A 103 5.31 14.36 -1.10
C ASP A 103 4.35 13.89 -2.21
N ALA A 104 4.90 13.49 -3.35
CA ALA A 104 4.23 12.81 -4.46
C ALA A 104 5.31 12.07 -5.25
N ILE A 105 5.28 10.74 -5.29
CA ILE A 105 6.27 9.94 -6.02
C ILE A 105 5.73 9.60 -7.43
N GLU A 106 6.32 10.23 -8.46
CA GLU A 106 5.87 10.10 -9.85
C GLU A 106 6.58 8.92 -10.51
N LEU A 107 6.06 7.70 -10.33
CA LEU A 107 6.63 6.46 -10.89
C LEU A 107 6.25 6.22 -12.36
N GLY A 108 5.77 7.27 -13.03
CA GLY A 108 5.26 7.24 -14.38
C GLY A 108 3.88 6.58 -14.49
N ALA A 109 3.27 6.70 -15.66
CA ALA A 109 2.16 5.83 -16.03
C ALA A 109 2.74 4.45 -16.39
N GLY A 110 3.03 3.65 -15.36
CA GLY A 110 2.95 2.20 -15.49
C GLY A 110 1.55 1.85 -16.02
N PHE A 111 1.47 0.79 -16.81
CA PHE A 111 0.18 0.22 -17.19
C PHE A 111 0.16 -1.21 -16.70
N GLY A 112 -0.93 -1.60 -16.04
CA GLY A 112 -1.21 -3.00 -15.72
C GLY A 112 -1.22 -3.87 -16.98
N PRO A 113 -1.21 -5.21 -16.85
CA PRO A 113 -1.06 -6.14 -17.97
C PRO A 113 -2.15 -6.07 -19.05
N ASP A 114 -3.22 -5.31 -18.81
CA ASP A 114 -4.34 -5.03 -19.72
C ASP A 114 -4.26 -3.65 -20.44
N GLY A 115 -3.47 -2.70 -19.92
CA GLY A 115 -3.43 -1.30 -20.35
C GLY A 115 -4.09 -0.28 -19.41
N THR A 116 -4.47 -0.66 -18.19
CA THR A 116 -5.03 0.24 -17.17
C THR A 116 -3.92 1.05 -16.48
N PRO A 117 -4.04 2.38 -16.28
CA PRO A 117 -2.99 3.18 -15.65
C PRO A 117 -2.78 2.79 -14.19
N VAL A 118 -1.53 2.50 -13.82
CA VAL A 118 -1.10 2.41 -12.42
C VAL A 118 -1.36 3.77 -11.73
N SER A 119 -1.64 3.72 -10.43
CA SER A 119 -2.28 4.76 -9.62
C SER A 119 -1.67 6.16 -9.68
N ALA A 120 -2.45 7.14 -9.19
CA ALA A 120 -1.96 8.49 -8.94
C ALA A 120 -0.73 8.49 -7.98
N PRO A 121 0.19 9.47 -8.09
CA PRO A 121 1.36 9.55 -7.21
C PRO A 121 0.98 9.55 -5.72
N HIS A 122 1.58 8.67 -4.93
CA HIS A 122 1.39 8.65 -3.47
C HIS A 122 2.44 9.49 -2.73
N LYS A 123 2.12 9.87 -1.50
CA LYS A 123 3.09 10.40 -0.54
C LYS A 123 3.73 9.25 0.22
N VAL A 124 5.06 9.19 0.24
CA VAL A 124 5.82 8.06 0.78
C VAL A 124 6.93 8.54 1.73
N HIS A 125 7.01 7.91 2.89
CA HIS A 125 8.03 8.15 3.91
C HIS A 125 8.91 6.91 4.08
N LEU A 126 10.21 7.03 3.83
CA LEU A 126 11.19 5.99 4.08
C LEU A 126 11.91 6.27 5.41
N LEU A 127 11.96 5.29 6.30
CA LEU A 127 12.89 5.25 7.43
C LEU A 127 14.08 4.37 7.04
N LEU A 128 15.25 4.98 6.94
CA LEU A 128 16.51 4.33 6.58
C LEU A 128 17.32 4.04 7.85
N PRO A 129 17.95 2.85 7.98
CA PRO A 129 18.83 2.52 9.10
C PRO A 129 19.84 3.62 9.45
N ARG A 130 20.10 3.78 10.75
CA ARG A 130 21.01 4.83 11.27
C ARG A 130 22.40 4.77 10.65
N ASP A 131 22.93 3.57 10.42
CA ASP A 131 24.21 3.30 9.75
C ASP A 131 24.01 2.69 8.35
N TYR A 132 23.03 3.19 7.58
CA TYR A 132 22.69 2.72 6.23
C TYR A 132 23.91 2.66 5.28
N ASP A 133 24.17 1.48 4.73
CA ASP A 133 25.17 1.23 3.69
C ASP A 133 24.50 0.88 2.36
N ARG A 134 24.84 1.61 1.30
CA ARG A 134 24.36 1.35 -0.07
C ARG A 134 24.89 0.04 -0.69
N CYS A 135 25.86 -0.60 -0.04
CA CYS A 135 26.43 -1.90 -0.39
C CYS A 135 25.84 -3.07 0.43
N ALA A 136 24.90 -2.80 1.34
CA ALA A 136 24.16 -3.83 2.08
C ALA A 136 22.92 -4.31 1.29
N SER A 137 22.09 -5.11 1.94
CA SER A 137 20.78 -5.56 1.46
C SER A 137 19.87 -5.62 2.69
N TYR A 138 18.89 -4.74 2.78
CA TYR A 138 18.01 -4.58 3.94
C TYR A 138 16.61 -5.15 3.67
N PRO A 139 16.02 -5.92 4.60
CA PRO A 139 14.61 -6.26 4.53
C PRO A 139 13.73 -5.01 4.55
N VAL A 140 12.56 -5.11 3.93
CA VAL A 140 11.64 -3.98 3.72
C VAL A 140 10.29 -4.23 4.38
N VAL A 141 9.83 -3.24 5.14
CA VAL A 141 8.50 -3.22 5.74
C VAL A 141 7.69 -2.10 5.09
N VAL A 142 6.78 -2.44 4.20
CA VAL A 142 5.79 -1.48 3.70
C VAL A 142 4.71 -1.28 4.74
N MET A 143 4.52 -0.05 5.22
CA MET A 143 3.41 0.30 6.11
C MET A 143 2.29 0.95 5.30
N ASN A 144 1.10 0.36 5.33
CA ASN A 144 -0.14 1.06 4.99
C ASN A 144 -0.43 2.17 6.02
N ASP A 145 -1.29 3.13 5.66
CA ASP A 145 -1.68 4.25 6.52
C ASP A 145 -0.50 5.12 7.01
N GLY A 146 0.46 5.38 6.11
CA GLY A 146 1.78 5.95 6.40
C GLY A 146 1.81 7.28 7.18
N SER A 147 0.71 8.04 7.16
CA SER A 147 0.53 9.27 7.94
C SER A 147 0.54 9.06 9.46
N SER A 148 0.38 7.80 9.91
CA SER A 148 0.32 7.40 11.32
C SER A 148 1.49 6.52 11.78
N SER A 149 2.34 6.03 10.87
CA SER A 149 3.37 5.04 11.21
C SER A 149 4.52 5.63 12.04
N PHE A 150 4.91 6.88 11.77
CA PHE A 150 6.10 7.51 12.35
C PHE A 150 5.80 8.69 13.29
N TRP A 151 4.70 9.41 13.08
CA TRP A 151 4.31 10.61 13.84
C TRP A 151 2.80 10.62 14.07
N ASN A 152 2.34 11.50 14.97
CA ASN A 152 0.91 11.70 15.15
C ASN A 152 0.27 12.22 13.85
N GLY A 153 -0.75 11.51 13.39
CA GLY A 153 -1.44 11.81 12.14
C GLY A 153 -2.72 10.97 11.99
N GLY A 154 -3.06 10.65 10.75
CA GLY A 154 -4.37 10.07 10.41
C GLY A 154 -5.54 10.98 10.81
N SER A 155 -6.73 10.39 10.96
CA SER A 155 -7.93 11.08 11.48
C SER A 155 -7.95 11.19 13.01
N ALA A 156 -7.10 10.43 13.72
CA ALA A 156 -7.10 10.32 15.18
C ALA A 156 -6.04 11.20 15.90
N ASP A 157 -5.10 11.80 15.17
CA ASP A 157 -3.91 12.49 15.72
C ASP A 157 -3.07 11.59 16.63
N LYS A 158 -2.87 10.33 16.19
CA LYS A 158 -2.14 9.25 16.89
C LYS A 158 -1.03 8.66 16.03
N SER A 159 -0.13 7.90 16.65
CA SER A 159 1.03 7.28 16.02
C SER A 159 1.22 5.85 16.52
N TRP A 160 1.79 4.99 15.67
CA TRP A 160 2.29 3.67 16.03
C TRP A 160 3.66 3.70 16.75
N ASP A 161 4.40 4.82 16.63
CA ASP A 161 5.81 4.96 17.04
C ASP A 161 6.72 3.80 16.56
N VAL A 162 6.61 3.44 15.27
CA VAL A 162 7.52 2.50 14.60
C VAL A 162 9.01 2.82 14.86
N PRO A 163 9.48 4.09 14.87
CA PRO A 163 10.88 4.40 15.17
C PRO A 163 11.28 4.05 16.61
N GLY A 164 10.39 4.23 17.60
CA GLY A 164 10.60 3.81 18.99
C GLY A 164 10.59 2.29 19.16
N ALA A 165 9.67 1.60 18.48
CA ALA A 165 9.60 0.13 18.44
C ALA A 165 10.90 -0.47 17.88
N LEU A 166 11.31 -0.07 16.67
CA LEU A 166 12.54 -0.55 16.04
C LEU A 166 13.80 -0.20 16.85
N SER A 167 13.86 1.01 17.43
CA SER A 167 14.97 1.40 18.32
C SER A 167 15.12 0.47 19.53
N SER A 168 14.03 -0.15 19.99
CA SER A 168 14.03 -1.09 21.11
C SER A 168 14.51 -2.47 20.65
N LEU A 169 13.96 -3.00 19.55
CA LEU A 169 14.35 -4.30 18.98
C LEU A 169 15.84 -4.33 18.58
N TYR A 170 16.34 -3.28 17.93
CA TYR A 170 17.76 -3.17 17.55
C TYR A 170 18.68 -3.08 18.79
N ALA A 171 18.21 -2.48 19.90
CA ALA A 171 18.97 -2.38 21.14
C ALA A 171 18.98 -3.68 21.95
N GLU A 172 17.95 -4.52 21.77
CA GLU A 172 17.86 -5.87 22.35
C GLU A 172 18.57 -6.93 21.50
N GLY A 173 18.74 -6.67 20.19
CA GLY A 173 19.32 -7.62 19.23
C GLY A 173 18.32 -8.71 18.80
N SER A 174 17.03 -8.39 18.81
CA SER A 174 15.92 -9.27 18.41
C SER A 174 15.42 -9.04 16.98
N LEU A 175 16.00 -8.06 16.28
CA LEU A 175 15.73 -7.71 14.89
C LEU A 175 16.99 -7.08 14.27
N GLU A 176 17.36 -7.46 13.05
CA GLU A 176 18.39 -6.77 12.25
C GLU A 176 17.81 -5.50 11.58
N PRO A 177 18.63 -4.52 11.16
CA PRO A 177 18.11 -3.27 10.60
C PRO A 177 17.26 -3.46 9.32
N VAL A 178 16.05 -2.89 9.32
CA VAL A 178 15.13 -2.87 8.17
C VAL A 178 14.94 -1.46 7.61
N ILE A 179 14.53 -1.37 6.34
CA ILE A 179 13.99 -0.14 5.75
C ILE A 179 12.46 -0.17 5.90
N VAL A 180 11.86 0.86 6.48
CA VAL A 180 10.39 0.98 6.53
C VAL A 180 9.93 1.96 5.46
N VAL A 181 8.97 1.57 4.64
CA VAL A 181 8.39 2.36 3.56
C VAL A 181 6.91 2.61 3.88
N ALA A 182 6.62 3.72 4.54
CA ALA A 182 5.28 4.09 4.94
C ALA A 182 4.57 4.88 3.82
N VAL A 183 3.51 4.31 3.27
CA VAL A 183 2.76 4.84 2.12
C VAL A 183 1.45 5.45 2.63
N GLU A 184 1.22 6.73 2.32
CA GLU A 184 -0.07 7.37 2.52
C GLU A 184 -1.00 7.03 1.35
N PRO A 185 -2.14 6.34 1.58
CA PRO A 185 -3.09 6.05 0.52
C PRO A 185 -3.71 7.35 -0.02
N ASN A 186 -3.94 7.39 -1.32
CA ASN A 186 -4.64 8.49 -2.00
C ASN A 186 -6.16 8.39 -1.78
N ASP A 187 -6.69 7.17 -1.75
CA ASP A 187 -8.05 6.88 -1.29
C ASP A 187 -8.03 5.53 -0.54
N ARG A 188 -7.98 5.62 0.79
CA ARG A 188 -7.92 4.47 1.70
C ARG A 188 -9.06 3.47 1.48
N ASP A 189 -10.22 3.96 1.05
CA ASP A 189 -11.42 3.14 0.96
C ASP A 189 -11.57 2.51 -0.43
N TYR A 190 -11.05 3.14 -1.50
CA TYR A 190 -10.82 2.50 -2.81
C TYR A 190 -9.69 1.47 -2.78
N GLU A 191 -8.49 1.89 -2.34
CA GLU A 191 -7.21 1.17 -2.51
C GLU A 191 -7.08 -0.06 -1.59
N TYR A 192 -7.79 -0.10 -0.46
CA TYR A 192 -7.74 -1.23 0.47
C TYR A 192 -9.00 -2.13 0.43
N SER A 193 -9.94 -1.91 -0.49
CA SER A 193 -11.19 -2.67 -0.56
C SER A 193 -11.24 -3.58 -1.79
N HIS A 194 -11.71 -4.82 -1.62
CA HIS A 194 -11.98 -5.77 -2.71
C HIS A 194 -13.47 -5.75 -3.17
N THR A 195 -14.30 -4.95 -2.51
CA THR A 195 -15.77 -4.93 -2.63
C THR A 195 -16.30 -3.57 -2.14
N PRO A 196 -17.48 -3.09 -2.59
CA PRO A 196 -18.08 -1.85 -2.08
C PRO A 196 -18.25 -1.85 -0.56
N TRP A 197 -17.94 -0.70 0.05
CA TRP A 197 -18.18 -0.44 1.46
C TRP A 197 -19.45 0.40 1.64
N THR A 198 -20.09 0.31 2.81
CA THR A 198 -21.28 1.11 3.11
C THR A 198 -20.91 2.44 3.74
N ASP A 199 -21.26 3.54 3.06
CA ASP A 199 -21.14 4.88 3.64
C ASP A 199 -22.12 5.04 4.82
N PRO A 200 -21.67 5.43 6.02
CA PRO A 200 -22.50 5.42 7.24
C PRO A 200 -23.54 6.56 7.31
N ASP A 201 -23.39 7.64 6.52
CA ASP A 201 -24.30 8.79 6.52
C ASP A 201 -25.45 8.61 5.50
N THR A 202 -25.21 7.85 4.42
CA THR A 202 -26.17 7.63 3.31
C THR A 202 -26.70 6.21 3.23
N LEU A 203 -25.95 5.21 3.71
CA LEU A 203 -26.16 3.77 3.56
C LEU A 203 -26.10 3.25 2.10
N GLU A 204 -25.55 4.05 1.18
CA GLU A 204 -25.26 3.66 -0.20
C GLU A 204 -23.86 3.03 -0.32
N PRO A 205 -23.57 2.25 -1.38
CA PRO A 205 -22.23 1.73 -1.64
C PRO A 205 -21.27 2.84 -2.09
N GLY A 206 -20.13 2.97 -1.42
CA GLY A 206 -19.01 3.84 -1.81
C GLY A 206 -18.08 3.19 -2.83
N ASP A 207 -17.17 4.01 -3.39
CA ASP A 207 -16.14 3.57 -4.34
C ASP A 207 -15.19 2.53 -3.71
N CYS A 208 -14.64 1.63 -4.54
CA CYS A 208 -14.00 0.40 -4.08
C CYS A 208 -13.07 -0.21 -5.13
N CYS A 209 -12.48 -1.34 -4.76
CA CYS A 209 -12.05 -2.39 -5.69
C CYS A 209 -10.74 -2.08 -6.42
N GLY A 210 -9.97 -1.11 -5.91
CA GLY A 210 -8.61 -0.77 -6.35
C GLY A 210 -7.48 -1.54 -5.67
N VAL A 211 -7.80 -2.58 -4.88
CA VAL A 211 -6.76 -3.34 -4.14
C VAL A 211 -5.82 -4.13 -5.07
N GLU A 212 -6.27 -4.46 -6.28
CA GLU A 212 -5.41 -5.01 -7.33
C GLU A 212 -4.49 -3.92 -7.92
N ASP A 213 -5.02 -2.76 -8.31
CA ASP A 213 -4.24 -1.59 -8.76
C ASP A 213 -3.17 -1.17 -7.74
N TYR A 214 -3.52 -1.17 -6.45
CA TYR A 214 -2.63 -0.79 -5.35
C TYR A 214 -1.56 -1.84 -5.08
N ALA A 215 -1.87 -3.14 -5.21
CA ALA A 215 -0.88 -4.20 -5.10
C ALA A 215 0.15 -4.12 -6.24
N ASP A 216 -0.29 -3.89 -7.47
CA ASP A 216 0.59 -3.69 -8.63
C ASP A 216 1.40 -2.38 -8.51
N TYR A 217 0.82 -1.29 -8.01
CA TYR A 217 1.56 -0.07 -7.68
C TYR A 217 2.68 -0.34 -6.66
N LEU A 218 2.38 -1.07 -5.58
CA LEU A 218 3.38 -1.36 -4.53
C LEU A 218 4.49 -2.30 -5.03
N ALA A 219 4.16 -3.30 -5.86
CA ALA A 219 5.12 -4.29 -6.34
C ALA A 219 5.95 -3.80 -7.55
N GLU A 220 5.28 -3.39 -8.64
CA GLU A 220 5.92 -3.05 -9.92
C GLU A 220 6.22 -1.56 -10.08
N GLY A 221 5.48 -0.68 -9.40
CA GLY A 221 5.82 0.73 -9.30
C GLY A 221 6.89 0.98 -8.24
N LEU A 222 6.45 1.00 -6.98
CA LEU A 222 7.27 1.42 -5.83
C LEU A 222 8.39 0.41 -5.54
N GLY A 223 8.11 -0.89 -5.60
CA GLY A 223 9.11 -1.95 -5.41
C GLY A 223 10.27 -1.84 -6.41
N ALA A 224 9.97 -1.85 -7.71
CA ALA A 224 11.01 -1.74 -8.75
C ALA A 224 11.81 -0.42 -8.66
N TRP A 225 11.16 0.71 -8.33
CA TRP A 225 11.88 1.97 -8.12
C TRP A 225 12.76 1.94 -6.87
N LEU A 226 12.36 1.25 -5.80
CA LEU A 226 13.21 1.03 -4.63
C LEU A 226 14.43 0.17 -4.96
N ASP A 227 14.28 -0.90 -5.75
CA ASP A 227 15.38 -1.79 -6.17
C ASP A 227 16.49 -1.02 -6.90
N GLU A 228 16.12 -0.10 -7.81
CA GLU A 228 17.06 0.73 -8.56
C GLU A 228 17.81 1.76 -7.68
N HIS A 229 17.24 2.20 -6.56
CA HIS A 229 17.66 3.41 -5.86
C HIS A 229 18.10 3.23 -4.40
N TYR A 230 17.68 2.15 -3.74
CA TYR A 230 17.98 1.86 -2.34
C TYR A 230 18.49 0.42 -2.17
N ALA A 231 19.30 0.20 -1.12
CA ALA A 231 19.87 -1.10 -0.78
C ALA A 231 18.83 -2.05 -0.13
N VAL A 232 17.72 -2.27 -0.82
CA VAL A 232 16.67 -3.20 -0.43
C VAL A 232 17.05 -4.64 -0.83
N ALA A 233 16.56 -5.60 -0.07
CA ALA A 233 16.58 -7.01 -0.48
C ALA A 233 15.66 -7.25 -1.69
N THR A 234 15.89 -8.34 -2.43
CA THR A 234 15.08 -8.71 -3.62
C THR A 234 14.23 -9.96 -3.42
N ASP A 235 14.51 -10.76 -2.40
CA ASP A 235 13.80 -12.02 -2.16
C ASP A 235 12.49 -11.74 -1.40
N PRO A 236 11.34 -12.35 -1.77
CA PRO A 236 10.05 -12.01 -1.14
C PRO A 236 9.98 -12.28 0.36
N GLU A 237 10.79 -13.23 0.86
CA GLU A 237 10.94 -13.51 2.29
C GLU A 237 11.51 -12.34 3.10
N ASP A 238 12.17 -11.36 2.46
CA ASP A 238 12.66 -10.13 3.11
C ASP A 238 11.67 -8.95 2.99
N TRP A 239 10.49 -9.16 2.39
CA TRP A 239 9.47 -8.12 2.15
C TRP A 239 8.18 -8.39 2.91
N ALA A 240 7.90 -7.52 3.88
CA ALA A 240 6.67 -7.52 4.66
C ALA A 240 5.77 -6.34 4.28
N ILE A 241 4.44 -6.55 4.25
CA ILE A 241 3.46 -5.46 4.27
C ILE A 241 2.63 -5.49 5.56
N VAL A 242 2.50 -4.34 6.22
CA VAL A 242 1.86 -4.19 7.53
C VAL A 242 0.77 -3.13 7.44
N GLY A 243 -0.39 -3.42 8.03
CA GLY A 243 -1.45 -2.44 8.18
C GLY A 243 -2.50 -2.87 9.19
N SER A 244 -3.39 -1.93 9.54
CA SER A 244 -4.47 -2.19 10.49
C SER A 244 -5.87 -1.87 9.94
N SER A 245 -6.91 -2.44 10.55
CA SER A 245 -8.29 -2.19 10.14
C SER A 245 -8.48 -2.50 8.64
N ARG A 246 -9.00 -1.56 7.84
CA ARG A 246 -9.07 -1.68 6.37
C ARG A 246 -7.69 -1.87 5.73
N GLY A 247 -6.66 -1.15 6.19
CA GLY A 247 -5.27 -1.34 5.77
C GLY A 247 -4.65 -2.69 6.18
N GLY A 248 -5.22 -3.38 7.17
CA GLY A 248 -4.87 -4.75 7.56
C GLY A 248 -5.49 -5.80 6.64
N LEU A 249 -6.71 -5.56 6.14
CA LEU A 249 -7.27 -6.32 5.02
C LEU A 249 -6.45 -6.05 3.74
N GLY A 250 -6.12 -4.78 3.47
CA GLY A 250 -5.25 -4.39 2.36
C GLY A 250 -3.90 -5.09 2.38
N ALA A 251 -3.22 -5.16 3.54
CA ALA A 251 -1.96 -5.89 3.69
C ALA A 251 -2.12 -7.39 3.39
N CYS A 252 -3.19 -8.03 3.88
CA CYS A 252 -3.52 -9.42 3.59
C CYS A 252 -3.73 -9.66 2.08
N ALA A 253 -4.46 -8.76 1.43
CA ALA A 253 -4.78 -8.84 0.02
C ALA A 253 -3.54 -8.62 -0.86
N VAL A 254 -2.77 -7.55 -0.63
CA VAL A 254 -1.56 -7.23 -1.41
C VAL A 254 -0.56 -8.39 -1.39
N ALA A 255 -0.30 -9.01 -0.24
CA ALA A 255 0.64 -10.14 -0.17
C ALA A 255 0.15 -11.43 -0.84
N ASN A 256 -1.18 -11.63 -0.92
CA ASN A 256 -1.75 -12.77 -1.64
C ASN A 256 -1.96 -12.50 -3.14
N LEU A 257 -2.08 -11.24 -3.55
CA LEU A 257 -2.10 -10.81 -4.95
C LEU A 257 -0.69 -10.77 -5.54
N ARG A 258 0.30 -10.30 -4.77
CA ARG A 258 1.71 -10.15 -5.15
C ARG A 258 2.68 -10.94 -4.24
N PRO A 259 2.53 -12.27 -4.12
CA PRO A 259 3.47 -13.12 -3.39
C PRO A 259 4.86 -13.17 -4.05
N ASP A 260 4.95 -12.78 -5.33
CA ASP A 260 6.19 -12.58 -6.06
C ASP A 260 7.03 -11.39 -5.54
N ARG A 261 6.43 -10.53 -4.70
CA ARG A 261 7.13 -9.44 -4.01
C ARG A 261 6.98 -9.47 -2.49
N PHE A 262 5.82 -9.82 -1.95
CA PHE A 262 5.52 -9.73 -0.52
C PHE A 262 5.32 -11.12 0.09
N GLY A 263 6.42 -11.76 0.52
CA GLY A 263 6.39 -13.07 1.16
C GLY A 263 5.88 -13.03 2.61
N ARG A 264 5.63 -11.85 3.19
CA ARG A 264 5.10 -11.70 4.55
C ARG A 264 4.03 -10.61 4.64
N ALA A 265 3.03 -10.79 5.52
CA ALA A 265 2.07 -9.73 5.85
C ALA A 265 1.64 -9.72 7.32
N ALA A 266 1.31 -8.54 7.83
CA ALA A 266 0.67 -8.35 9.13
C ALA A 266 -0.68 -7.64 9.00
N CYS A 267 -1.72 -8.33 9.46
CA CYS A 267 -3.12 -7.98 9.29
C CYS A 267 -3.70 -7.66 10.67
N MET A 268 -3.53 -6.42 11.14
CA MET A 268 -3.78 -6.07 12.55
C MET A 268 -5.20 -5.52 12.76
N SER A 269 -5.97 -6.10 13.68
CA SER A 269 -7.41 -5.82 13.83
C SER A 269 -8.18 -5.75 12.48
N PRO A 270 -8.04 -6.74 11.57
CA PRO A 270 -8.30 -6.54 10.14
C PRO A 270 -9.79 -6.53 9.78
N SER A 271 -10.16 -5.73 8.77
CA SER A 271 -11.55 -5.56 8.34
C SER A 271 -12.12 -6.70 7.47
N PHE A 272 -11.84 -7.97 7.80
CA PHE A 272 -12.36 -9.15 7.07
C PHE A 272 -13.90 -9.30 7.06
N TRP A 273 -14.61 -8.45 7.81
CA TRP A 273 -16.06 -8.26 7.76
C TRP A 273 -16.56 -7.45 6.55
N LEU A 274 -15.67 -6.78 5.82
CA LEU A 274 -16.01 -5.92 4.70
C LEU A 274 -16.68 -6.72 3.56
N GLY A 275 -17.88 -6.29 3.17
CA GLY A 275 -18.70 -7.00 2.18
C GLY A 275 -19.59 -8.12 2.75
N LEU A 276 -19.47 -8.44 4.05
CA LEU A 276 -20.21 -9.52 4.70
C LEU A 276 -21.12 -9.03 5.84
N ASP A 277 -20.62 -8.13 6.70
CA ASP A 277 -21.33 -7.72 7.92
C ASP A 277 -21.74 -6.24 7.91
N PRO A 278 -22.93 -5.88 8.44
CA PRO A 278 -23.46 -4.52 8.44
C PRO A 278 -22.82 -3.62 9.53
N VAL A 279 -21.48 -3.59 9.60
CA VAL A 279 -20.71 -2.84 10.61
C VAL A 279 -21.07 -1.35 10.60
N PHE A 280 -21.18 -0.75 9.41
CA PHE A 280 -21.63 0.65 9.22
C PHE A 280 -23.13 0.76 8.89
N GLY A 281 -23.93 -0.28 9.14
CA GLY A 281 -25.28 -0.43 8.58
C GLY A 281 -25.26 -1.11 7.21
N GLY A 282 -26.33 -0.92 6.42
CA GLY A 282 -26.54 -1.63 5.15
C GLY A 282 -27.38 -2.90 5.28
N ASP A 283 -27.57 -3.61 4.16
CA ASP A 283 -28.24 -4.91 4.06
C ASP A 283 -27.30 -5.88 3.34
N PHE A 284 -27.01 -7.02 3.96
CA PHE A 284 -25.99 -7.98 3.52
C PHE A 284 -26.50 -9.41 3.65
N ASP A 285 -26.20 -10.26 2.65
CA ASP A 285 -26.50 -11.70 2.73
C ASP A 285 -25.72 -12.41 3.84
N GLY A 286 -24.55 -11.86 4.22
CA GLY A 286 -23.65 -12.41 5.23
C GLY A 286 -23.13 -13.80 4.84
N GLY A 287 -22.99 -14.68 5.84
CA GLY A 287 -22.49 -16.04 5.65
C GLY A 287 -21.05 -16.24 6.16
N PRO A 288 -20.45 -17.42 5.90
CA PRO A 288 -19.09 -17.73 6.31
C PRO A 288 -18.08 -17.01 5.42
N LEU A 289 -16.92 -16.69 5.99
CA LEU A 289 -15.81 -16.04 5.27
C LEU A 289 -15.31 -16.92 4.10
N ALA A 290 -15.41 -18.24 4.22
CA ALA A 290 -15.02 -19.19 3.17
C ALA A 290 -15.80 -19.06 1.84
N ASP A 291 -17.06 -18.61 1.88
CA ASP A 291 -17.90 -18.40 0.69
C ASP A 291 -17.80 -16.94 0.17
N SER A 292 -16.83 -16.14 0.66
CA SER A 292 -16.72 -14.70 0.36
C SER A 292 -15.84 -14.38 -0.85
N LEU A 293 -16.09 -13.20 -1.46
CA LEU A 293 -15.26 -12.67 -2.54
C LEU A 293 -13.79 -12.47 -2.12
N LEU A 294 -13.54 -12.10 -0.85
CA LEU A 294 -12.17 -12.02 -0.33
C LEU A 294 -11.45 -13.37 -0.45
N ILE A 295 -12.06 -14.45 0.02
CA ILE A 295 -11.45 -15.79 -0.05
C ILE A 295 -11.36 -16.27 -1.50
N ASP A 296 -12.35 -16.01 -2.36
CA ASP A 296 -12.24 -16.29 -3.81
C ASP A 296 -11.01 -15.59 -4.44
N THR A 297 -10.73 -14.33 -4.07
CA THR A 297 -9.55 -13.56 -4.54
C THR A 297 -8.23 -14.06 -3.94
N LEU A 298 -8.16 -14.40 -2.64
CA LEU A 298 -6.90 -14.81 -2.00
C LEU A 298 -6.54 -16.29 -2.24
N SER A 299 -7.55 -17.15 -2.46
CA SER A 299 -7.39 -18.61 -2.59
C SER A 299 -6.30 -19.09 -3.55
N PRO A 300 -6.04 -18.45 -4.72
CA PRO A 300 -4.98 -18.90 -5.63
C PRO A 300 -3.59 -18.91 -5.02
N SER A 301 -3.28 -17.96 -4.12
CA SER A 301 -2.00 -17.89 -3.41
C SER A 301 -2.02 -18.77 -2.16
N LEU A 302 -3.02 -18.61 -1.28
CA LEU A 302 -3.17 -19.39 -0.03
C LEU A 302 -3.10 -20.93 -0.25
N SER A 303 -3.54 -21.41 -1.42
CA SER A 303 -3.55 -22.83 -1.81
C SER A 303 -2.20 -23.38 -2.30
N ASP A 304 -1.17 -22.55 -2.48
CA ASP A 304 0.15 -22.97 -2.97
C ASP A 304 1.27 -22.64 -1.93
N PRO A 305 1.66 -23.62 -1.10
CA PRO A 305 2.75 -23.49 -0.12
C PRO A 305 4.15 -23.27 -0.71
N SER A 306 4.30 -23.05 -2.03
CA SER A 306 5.56 -22.61 -2.64
C SER A 306 5.62 -21.11 -2.96
N VAL A 307 4.51 -20.39 -2.77
CA VAL A 307 4.44 -18.92 -2.95
C VAL A 307 3.63 -18.18 -1.87
N ARG A 308 2.74 -18.85 -1.13
CA ARG A 308 1.86 -18.16 -0.16
C ARG A 308 2.64 -17.36 0.90
N PRO A 309 2.16 -16.17 1.28
CA PRO A 309 2.86 -15.35 2.27
C PRO A 309 2.75 -15.94 3.68
N HIS A 310 3.76 -15.71 4.52
CA HIS A 310 3.68 -15.89 5.97
C HIS A 310 2.80 -14.78 6.56
N LEU A 311 1.88 -15.13 7.45
CA LEU A 311 0.85 -14.22 7.94
C LEU A 311 0.93 -14.00 9.46
N TRP A 312 0.84 -12.75 9.89
CA TRP A 312 0.47 -12.36 11.25
C TRP A 312 -0.96 -11.81 11.25
N ILE A 313 -1.83 -12.28 12.14
CA ILE A 313 -3.21 -11.79 12.29
C ILE A 313 -3.51 -11.53 13.77
N ASP A 314 -3.98 -10.34 14.13
CA ASP A 314 -4.31 -10.04 15.53
C ASP A 314 -5.59 -9.21 15.72
N TRP A 315 -6.05 -9.13 16.96
CA TRP A 315 -7.17 -8.30 17.40
C TRP A 315 -7.09 -7.97 18.89
N GLY A 316 -7.57 -6.78 19.27
CA GLY A 316 -7.75 -6.37 20.65
C GLY A 316 -9.08 -6.86 21.24
N LEU A 317 -9.14 -6.99 22.57
CA LEU A 317 -10.31 -7.48 23.31
C LEU A 317 -11.07 -6.40 24.10
N ILE A 318 -10.64 -5.13 24.05
CA ILE A 318 -11.40 -4.05 24.68
C ILE A 318 -12.69 -3.75 23.89
N ARG A 319 -13.83 -3.74 24.61
CA ARG A 319 -15.18 -3.48 24.08
C ARG A 319 -15.83 -2.27 24.79
N THR A 320 -15.05 -1.23 25.01
CA THR A 320 -15.48 0.03 25.62
C THR A 320 -14.72 1.19 25.01
N GLY A 321 -15.39 2.33 24.82
CA GLY A 321 -14.77 3.54 24.24
C GLY A 321 -15.57 4.13 23.07
N GLY A 322 -16.75 3.58 22.79
CA GLY A 322 -17.56 3.89 21.62
C GLY A 322 -17.24 2.99 20.43
N PHE A 323 -17.78 3.38 19.28
CA PHE A 323 -18.00 2.56 18.09
C PHE A 323 -16.78 1.76 17.58
N HIS A 324 -15.57 2.32 17.63
CA HIS A 324 -14.36 1.62 17.18
C HIS A 324 -14.11 0.33 17.98
N ASN A 325 -14.23 0.40 19.31
CA ASN A 325 -14.00 -0.75 20.19
C ASN A 325 -15.27 -1.58 20.40
N GLU A 326 -16.45 -0.93 20.42
CA GLU A 326 -17.73 -1.57 20.71
C GLU A 326 -18.39 -2.23 19.49
N VAL A 327 -17.93 -1.94 18.26
CA VAL A 327 -18.49 -2.50 17.01
C VAL A 327 -17.39 -2.95 16.05
N ILE A 328 -16.46 -2.07 15.66
CA ILE A 328 -15.45 -2.43 14.64
C ILE A 328 -14.51 -3.53 15.15
N GLU A 329 -14.03 -3.44 16.39
CA GLU A 329 -13.14 -4.46 16.97
C GLU A 329 -13.86 -5.79 17.30
N GLU A 330 -15.16 -5.75 17.60
CA GLU A 330 -15.94 -6.98 17.75
C GLU A 330 -16.05 -7.71 16.41
N ALA A 331 -16.32 -6.99 15.32
CA ALA A 331 -16.36 -7.56 13.97
C ALA A 331 -14.97 -8.03 13.47
N ALA A 332 -13.92 -7.23 13.71
CA ALA A 332 -12.54 -7.60 13.36
C ALA A 332 -12.06 -8.86 14.12
N THR A 333 -12.42 -8.97 15.40
CA THR A 333 -12.18 -10.19 16.20
C THR A 333 -12.95 -11.38 15.65
N ALA A 334 -14.24 -11.23 15.38
CA ALA A 334 -15.08 -12.33 14.91
C ALA A 334 -14.59 -12.92 13.58
N ARG A 335 -14.23 -12.06 12.62
CA ARG A 335 -13.72 -12.50 11.30
C ARG A 335 -12.22 -12.79 11.30
N GLY A 336 -11.44 -12.24 12.24
CA GLY A 336 -10.05 -12.63 12.48
C GLY A 336 -9.92 -14.07 12.97
N ILE A 337 -10.75 -14.46 13.96
CA ILE A 337 -10.86 -15.84 14.44
C ILE A 337 -11.31 -16.79 13.31
N GLU A 338 -12.27 -16.36 12.48
CA GLU A 338 -12.72 -17.16 11.34
C GLU A 338 -11.63 -17.33 10.27
N MET A 339 -10.90 -16.25 9.93
CA MET A 339 -9.78 -16.31 8.99
C MET A 339 -8.67 -17.25 9.48
N VAL A 340 -8.26 -17.14 10.75
CA VAL A 340 -7.27 -18.05 11.37
C VAL A 340 -7.73 -19.50 11.24
N GLY A 341 -9.00 -19.80 11.56
CA GLY A 341 -9.56 -21.14 11.42
C GLY A 341 -9.53 -21.67 9.98
N LEU A 342 -9.84 -20.84 8.97
CA LEU A 342 -9.78 -21.25 7.56
C LEU A 342 -8.35 -21.46 7.07
N LEU A 343 -7.40 -20.63 7.52
CA LEU A 343 -5.98 -20.79 7.21
C LEU A 343 -5.43 -22.10 7.77
N GLU A 344 -5.77 -22.45 9.02
CA GLU A 344 -5.35 -23.71 9.66
C GLU A 344 -6.08 -24.95 9.07
N ASP A 345 -7.42 -24.96 9.00
CA ASP A 345 -8.21 -26.16 8.64
C ASP A 345 -8.32 -26.42 7.12
N GLU A 346 -8.41 -25.37 6.27
CA GLU A 346 -8.67 -25.52 4.83
C GLU A 346 -7.42 -25.29 3.97
N PHE A 347 -6.65 -24.24 4.25
CA PHE A 347 -5.39 -23.97 3.53
C PHE A 347 -4.18 -24.70 4.12
N GLY A 348 -4.26 -25.17 5.38
CA GLY A 348 -3.19 -25.93 6.02
C GLY A 348 -1.94 -25.10 6.31
N TYR A 349 -2.11 -23.86 6.79
CA TYR A 349 -1.06 -23.09 7.44
C TYR A 349 -0.63 -23.74 8.76
N VAL A 350 0.66 -23.61 9.11
CA VAL A 350 1.20 -24.10 10.38
C VAL A 350 1.44 -22.93 11.34
N LEU A 351 0.79 -22.98 12.52
CA LEU A 351 0.99 -22.04 13.62
C LEU A 351 2.46 -22.06 14.11
N ASP A 352 3.02 -20.88 14.31
CA ASP A 352 4.42 -20.61 14.65
C ASP A 352 5.46 -21.01 13.57
N GLU A 353 5.02 -21.30 12.33
CA GLU A 353 5.89 -21.49 11.16
C GLU A 353 5.49 -20.56 9.99
N GLU A 354 4.24 -20.65 9.52
CA GLU A 354 3.69 -19.85 8.40
C GLU A 354 2.59 -18.87 8.87
N LEU A 355 1.94 -19.15 9.99
CA LEU A 355 0.90 -18.32 10.60
C LEU A 355 1.27 -18.00 12.04
N HIS A 356 1.10 -16.74 12.44
CA HIS A 356 1.08 -16.31 13.83
C HIS A 356 -0.20 -15.53 14.09
N TRP A 357 -0.75 -15.66 15.31
CA TRP A 357 -1.89 -14.84 15.71
C TRP A 357 -1.88 -14.48 17.19
N LEU A 358 -2.55 -13.38 17.52
CA LEU A 358 -2.57 -12.81 18.88
C LEU A 358 -3.94 -12.22 19.24
N GLU A 359 -4.46 -12.61 20.40
CA GLU A 359 -5.51 -11.84 21.09
C GLU A 359 -4.86 -10.91 22.11
N ASP A 360 -5.07 -9.60 21.99
CA ASP A 360 -4.56 -8.61 22.94
C ASP A 360 -5.63 -8.26 24.01
N PRO A 361 -5.49 -8.68 25.27
CA PRO A 361 -6.46 -8.40 26.33
C PRO A 361 -6.53 -6.92 26.74
N GLU A 362 -5.55 -6.10 26.38
CA GLU A 362 -5.48 -4.66 26.67
C GLU A 362 -5.58 -3.80 25.40
N GLY A 363 -5.78 -4.42 24.23
CA GLY A 363 -5.83 -3.74 22.93
C GLY A 363 -7.19 -3.14 22.56
N GLU A 364 -7.16 -1.92 22.03
CA GLU A 364 -8.25 -1.21 21.35
C GLU A 364 -8.07 -1.24 19.82
N HIS A 365 -9.05 -0.73 19.06
CA HIS A 365 -8.96 -0.54 17.60
C HIS A 365 -8.32 0.82 17.27
N ASP A 366 -7.07 1.01 17.69
CA ASP A 366 -6.34 2.27 17.51
C ASP A 366 -4.83 2.11 17.30
N GLU A 367 -4.21 3.18 16.81
CA GLU A 367 -2.79 3.25 16.42
C GLU A 367 -1.84 3.02 17.60
N VAL A 368 -2.28 3.34 18.83
CA VAL A 368 -1.50 3.04 20.04
C VAL A 368 -1.49 1.54 20.31
N SER A 369 -2.64 0.87 20.19
CA SER A 369 -2.77 -0.58 20.41
C SER A 369 -2.10 -1.40 19.31
N TRP A 370 -2.10 -0.91 18.07
CA TRP A 370 -1.32 -1.52 16.98
C TRP A 370 0.19 -1.26 17.16
N GLY A 371 0.59 -0.04 17.54
CA GLY A 371 1.98 0.29 17.88
C GLY A 371 2.56 -0.55 19.03
N LEU A 372 1.75 -0.89 20.04
CA LEU A 372 2.13 -1.78 21.14
C LEU A 372 2.30 -3.25 20.70
N ARG A 373 1.54 -3.71 19.71
CA ARG A 373 1.64 -5.05 19.12
C ARG A 373 2.76 -5.17 18.07
N PHE A 374 3.11 -4.08 17.37
CA PHE A 374 4.09 -4.04 16.28
C PHE A 374 5.48 -4.63 16.62
N PRO A 375 6.06 -4.48 17.82
CA PRO A 375 7.29 -5.18 18.20
C PRO A 375 7.20 -6.72 18.12
N LEU A 376 6.03 -7.30 18.36
CA LEU A 376 5.79 -8.75 18.27
C LEU A 376 5.65 -9.18 16.81
N VAL A 377 4.91 -8.41 16.01
CA VAL A 377 4.81 -8.57 14.54
C VAL A 377 6.19 -8.66 13.92
N MET A 378 7.05 -7.70 14.23
CA MET A 378 8.40 -7.61 13.65
C MET A 378 9.29 -8.79 14.04
N GLN A 379 9.21 -9.28 15.29
CA GLN A 379 9.96 -10.45 15.73
C GLN A 379 9.45 -11.76 15.10
N ALA A 380 8.13 -11.90 14.91
CA ALA A 380 7.55 -13.08 14.29
C ALA A 380 7.81 -13.14 12.77
N LEU A 381 7.70 -12.00 12.08
CA LEU A 381 7.90 -11.96 10.63
C LEU A 381 9.38 -11.89 10.22
N LEU A 382 10.22 -11.10 10.91
CA LEU A 382 11.60 -10.79 10.47
C LEU A 382 12.66 -10.96 11.59
N GLY A 383 12.32 -11.60 12.72
CA GLY A 383 13.26 -11.88 13.82
C GLY A 383 14.26 -13.01 13.52
N SER A 384 15.27 -13.14 14.39
CA SER A 384 16.47 -13.99 14.22
C SER A 384 16.53 -15.22 15.14
#